data_AF-A0A1I0TVU1-F1
#
_entry.id   AF-A0A1I0TVU1-F1
#
_cell.length_a   1.000
_cell.length_b   1.000
_cell.length_c   1.000
_cell.angle_alpha   90.00
_cell.angle_beta   90.00
_cell.angle_gamma   90.00
#
_symmetry.space_group_name_H-M   'P 1'
#
loop_
_entity.id
_entity.type
_entity.pdbx_description
1 polymer ?
#
loop_
_entity_poly.entity_id
_entity_poly.type
_entity_poly.pdbx_seq_one_letter_code
_entity_poly.pdbx_strand_id
1 'polypeptide(L)'
;MGKASEIEQFVIDKVREIRLLKKYGQKQLSLEMGLSGKFVGNVESTKTDDKYNLNHLNKIAEILECSIKDFFPDEPFAGDLERIYPK
;
A
#
# COMPACT_ATOMS: atom_id res chain seq x y z
N MET A 1 -7.59 17.29 -0.46
CA MET A 1 -6.42 16.40 -0.38
C MET A 1 -6.64 15.48 0.80
N GLY A 2 -7.10 14.26 0.54
CA GLY A 2 -7.52 13.32 1.58
C GLY A 2 -6.31 12.57 2.13
N LYS A 3 -6.11 12.63 3.45
CA LYS A 3 -5.17 11.75 4.14
C LYS A 3 -5.65 10.30 3.98
N ALA A 4 -4.75 9.35 3.73
CA ALA A 4 -5.07 7.93 3.80
C ALA A 4 -5.75 7.60 5.13
N SER A 5 -6.73 6.70 5.12
CA SER A 5 -7.34 6.17 6.34
C SER A 5 -6.31 5.35 7.13
N GLU A 6 -6.67 4.96 8.36
CA GLU A 6 -5.73 4.21 9.21
C GLU A 6 -5.40 2.85 8.59
N ILE A 7 -6.40 2.14 8.06
CA ILE A 7 -6.16 0.88 7.35
C ILE A 7 -5.33 1.06 6.07
N GLU A 8 -5.57 2.12 5.30
CA GLU A 8 -4.83 2.37 4.05
C GLU A 8 -3.36 2.69 4.34
N GLN A 9 -3.10 3.52 5.35
CA GLN A 9 -1.73 3.83 5.77
C GLN A 9 -1.02 2.59 6.31
N PHE A 10 -1.71 1.76 7.10
CA PHE A 10 -1.16 0.49 7.59
C PHE A 10 -0.72 -0.42 6.43
N VAL A 11 -1.57 -0.58 5.42
CA VAL A 11 -1.27 -1.38 4.23
C VAL A 11 -0.06 -0.81 3.47
N ILE A 12 0.01 0.51 3.28
CA ILE A 12 1.14 1.18 2.64
C ILE A 12 2.44 0.93 3.40
N ASP A 13 2.39 1.05 4.73
CA ASP A 13 3.56 0.87 5.60
C ASP A 13 4.04 -0.59 5.57
N LYS A 14 3.13 -1.57 5.57
CA LYS A 14 3.48 -2.99 5.47
C LYS A 14 4.10 -3.36 4.12
N VAL A 15 3.53 -2.85 3.03
CA VAL A 15 4.13 -3.03 1.70
C VAL A 15 5.55 -2.44 1.68
N ARG A 16 5.73 -1.23 2.22
CA ARG A 16 7.03 -0.56 2.31
C ARG A 16 8.03 -1.36 3.14
N GLU A 17 7.62 -1.88 4.29
CA GLU A 17 8.44 -2.72 5.17
C GLU A 17 8.97 -3.95 4.42
N ILE A 18 8.06 -4.73 3.81
CA ILE A 18 8.42 -5.94 3.08
C ILE A 18 9.30 -5.61 1.87
N ARG A 19 8.98 -4.53 1.14
CA ARG A 19 9.77 -4.06 0.00
C ARG A 19 11.22 -3.76 0.40
N LEU A 20 11.42 -3.07 1.53
CA LEU A 20 12.76 -2.76 2.03
C LEU A 20 13.50 -4.02 2.54
N LEU A 21 12.80 -4.93 3.21
CA LEU A 21 13.37 -6.23 3.65
C LEU A 21 13.85 -7.06 2.45
N LYS A 22 13.07 -7.06 1.36
CA LYS A 22 13.41 -7.73 0.09
C LYS A 22 14.37 -6.91 -0.79
N LYS A 23 14.83 -5.74 -0.32
CA LYS A 23 15.79 -4.83 -1.00
C LYS A 23 15.30 -4.28 -2.34
N TYR A 24 13.99 -4.12 -2.50
CA TYR A 24 13.39 -3.54 -3.69
C TYR A 24 13.35 -2.01 -3.63
N GLY A 25 13.74 -1.34 -4.71
CA GLY A 25 13.52 0.10 -4.87
C GLY A 25 12.07 0.43 -5.25
N GLN A 26 11.59 1.64 -4.92
CA GLN A 26 10.24 2.10 -5.31
C GLN A 26 10.04 2.10 -6.83
N LYS A 27 11.02 2.63 -7.57
CA LYS A 27 11.00 2.65 -9.04
C LYS A 27 11.03 1.24 -9.62
N GLN A 28 11.85 0.36 -9.05
CA GLN A 28 11.96 -1.03 -9.48
C GLN A 28 10.61 -1.74 -9.32
N LEU A 29 10.02 -1.72 -8.12
CA LEU A 29 8.73 -2.35 -7.86
C LEU A 29 7.64 -1.79 -8.79
N SER A 30 7.62 -0.48 -9.02
CA SER A 30 6.65 0.13 -9.94
C SER A 30 6.76 -0.41 -11.37
N LEU A 31 7.99 -0.59 -11.87
CA LEU A 31 8.22 -1.12 -13.22
C LEU A 31 7.88 -2.61 -13.31
N GLU A 32 8.19 -3.40 -12.29
CA GLU A 32 7.85 -4.83 -12.23
C GLU A 32 6.34 -5.06 -12.09
N MET A 33 5.61 -4.11 -11.49
CA MET A 33 4.14 -4.08 -11.53
C MET A 33 3.58 -3.71 -12.91
N GLY A 34 4.41 -3.29 -13.88
CA GLY A 34 3.97 -2.81 -15.18
C GLY A 34 3.38 -1.39 -15.16
N LEU A 35 3.69 -0.60 -14.14
CA LEU A 35 3.18 0.75 -13.93
C LEU A 35 4.25 1.83 -14.16
N SER A 36 3.84 3.10 -14.10
CA SER A 36 4.75 4.24 -14.12
C SER A 36 5.80 4.10 -13.01
N GLY A 37 7.08 4.32 -13.33
CA GLY A 37 8.19 4.24 -12.35
C GLY A 37 8.09 5.17 -11.13
N LYS A 38 7.10 6.07 -11.10
CA LYS A 38 6.78 6.95 -9.96
C LYS A 38 5.68 6.40 -9.05
N PHE A 39 4.97 5.36 -9.47
CA PHE A 39 3.73 4.90 -8.84
C PHE A 39 3.90 4.56 -7.35
N VAL A 40 4.80 3.63 -7.01
CA VAL A 40 5.07 3.26 -5.61
C VAL A 40 5.59 4.45 -4.81
N GLY A 41 6.40 5.32 -5.44
CA GLY A 41 6.92 6.52 -4.79
C GLY A 41 5.82 7.52 -4.44
N ASN A 42 4.77 7.62 -5.25
CA ASN A 42 3.59 8.38 -4.92
C ASN A 42 2.83 7.69 -3.77
N VAL A 43 2.45 6.42 -3.91
CA VAL A 43 1.67 5.71 -2.87
C VAL A 43 2.33 5.78 -1.48
N GLU A 44 3.65 5.64 -1.40
CA GLU A 44 4.37 5.72 -0.12
C GLU A 44 4.67 7.15 0.37
N SER A 45 4.31 8.17 -0.41
CA SER A 45 4.50 9.57 -0.07
C SER A 45 3.30 10.11 0.69
N THR A 46 3.55 10.84 1.78
CA THR A 46 2.49 11.55 2.52
C THR A 46 1.92 12.75 1.76
N LYS A 47 2.42 13.04 0.55
CA LYS A 47 2.04 14.21 -0.26
C LYS A 47 0.96 13.91 -1.30
N THR A 48 0.59 12.63 -1.47
CA THR A 48 -0.40 12.19 -2.44
C THR A 48 -1.48 11.37 -1.74
N ASP A 49 -2.64 11.28 -2.38
CA ASP A 49 -3.77 10.45 -1.97
C ASP A 49 -3.80 9.09 -2.70
N ASP A 50 -2.73 8.78 -3.43
CA ASP A 50 -2.53 7.49 -4.12
C ASP A 50 -2.46 6.33 -3.12
N LYS A 51 -3.16 5.23 -3.43
CA LYS A 51 -3.29 4.06 -2.55
C LYS A 51 -3.14 2.76 -3.34
N TYR A 52 -2.76 1.68 -2.66
CA TYR A 52 -2.83 0.35 -3.23
C TYR A 52 -4.27 -0.16 -3.23
N ASN A 53 -4.74 -0.66 -4.37
CA ASN A 53 -5.96 -1.45 -4.43
C ASN A 53 -5.62 -2.94 -4.33
N LEU A 54 -6.63 -3.80 -4.26
CA LEU A 54 -6.44 -5.25 -4.13
C LEU A 54 -5.63 -5.87 -5.28
N ASN A 55 -5.77 -5.37 -6.51
CA ASN A 55 -4.99 -5.85 -7.65
C ASN A 55 -3.52 -5.48 -7.52
N HIS A 56 -3.23 -4.26 -7.06
CA HIS A 56 -1.87 -3.83 -6.77
C HIS A 56 -1.25 -4.71 -5.69
N LEU A 57 -1.96 -4.94 -4.58
CA LEU A 57 -1.48 -5.79 -3.48
C LEU A 57 -1.23 -7.23 -3.93
N ASN A 58 -2.13 -7.81 -4.72
CA ASN A 58 -1.93 -9.15 -5.28
C ASN A 58 -0.66 -9.23 -6.13
N LYS A 59 -0.44 -8.24 -7.00
CA LYS A 59 0.77 -8.22 -7.85
C LYS A 59 2.05 -7.97 -7.03
N ILE A 60 1.98 -7.13 -6.01
CA ILE A 60 3.10 -6.86 -5.12
C ILE A 60 3.47 -8.12 -4.32
N ALA A 61 2.49 -8.88 -3.83
CA ALA A 61 2.73 -10.15 -3.14
C ALA A 61 3.45 -11.17 -4.04
N GLU A 62 3.04 -11.25 -5.31
CA GLU A 62 3.72 -12.09 -6.32
C GLU A 62 5.18 -11.66 -6.52
N ILE A 63 5.44 -10.36 -6.70
CA ILE A 63 6.79 -9.82 -6.95
C ILE A 63 7.70 -9.95 -5.71
N LEU A 64 7.18 -9.67 -4.53
CA LEU A 64 7.94 -9.69 -3.28
C LEU A 64 8.03 -11.09 -2.66
N GLU A 65 7.41 -12.09 -3.27
CA GLU A 65 7.34 -13.47 -2.79
C GLU A 65 6.90 -13.53 -1.31
N CYS A 66 5.73 -12.95 -1.03
CA CYS A 66 5.11 -12.95 0.29
C CYS A 66 3.61 -13.26 0.19
N SER A 67 2.97 -13.51 1.33
CA SER A 67 1.53 -13.70 1.36
C SER A 67 0.85 -12.34 1.20
N ILE A 68 -0.24 -12.28 0.43
CA ILE A 68 -1.06 -11.07 0.36
C ILE A 68 -1.61 -10.67 1.74
N LYS A 69 -1.76 -11.64 2.65
CA LYS A 69 -2.21 -11.40 4.03
C LYS A 69 -1.20 -10.57 4.83
N ASP A 70 0.08 -10.61 4.47
CA ASP A 70 1.14 -9.91 5.20
C ASP A 70 0.99 -8.37 5.12
N PHE A 71 0.13 -7.87 4.23
CA PHE A 71 -0.16 -6.44 4.10
C PHE A 71 -1.29 -5.94 5.01
N PHE A 72 -2.04 -6.84 5.65
CA PHE A 72 -3.27 -6.49 6.36
C PHE A 72 -3.10 -6.64 7.89
N PRO A 73 -3.87 -5.88 8.68
CA PRO A 73 -3.90 -6.07 10.12
C PRO A 73 -4.67 -7.34 10.47
N ASP A 74 -4.39 -7.90 11.65
CA ASP A 74 -5.15 -9.04 12.18
C ASP A 74 -6.55 -8.63 12.66
N GLU A 75 -6.68 -7.39 13.15
CA GLU A 75 -7.91 -6.82 13.70
C GLU A 75 -8.32 -5.53 12.94
N PRO A 76 -9.61 -5.20 12.87
CA PRO A 76 -10.08 -4.00 12.20
C PRO A 76 -9.75 -2.72 12.99
N PHE A 77 -9.63 -1.60 12.27
CA PHE A 77 -9.58 -0.26 12.86
C PHE A 77 -11.00 0.26 13.12
N ALA A 78 -11.29 0.65 14.37
CA ALA A 78 -12.64 1.08 14.75
C ALA A 78 -12.97 2.49 14.21
N GLY A 79 -14.17 2.66 13.66
CA GLY A 79 -14.71 3.98 13.27
C GLY A 79 -14.20 4.54 11.93
N ASP A 80 -13.41 3.77 11.18
CA ASP A 80 -12.79 4.25 9.93
C ASP A 80 -13.84 4.55 8.84
N LEU A 81 -14.89 3.71 8.72
CA LEU A 81 -15.97 3.92 7.75
C LEU A 81 -16.84 5.12 8.10
N GLU A 82 -17.20 5.28 9.37
CA GLU A 82 -18.00 6.40 9.87
C GLU A 82 -17.27 7.74 9.71
N ARG A 83 -15.94 7.72 9.77
CA ARG A 83 -15.09 8.90 9.53
C ARG A 83 -15.05 9.29 8.05
N ILE A 84 -14.98 8.30 7.15
CA ILE A 84 -14.91 8.54 5.70
C ILE A 84 -16.29 8.90 5.14
N TYR A 85 -17.35 8.27 5.65
CA TYR A 85 -18.73 8.48 5.25
C TYR A 85 -19.59 8.95 6.45
N PRO A 86 -19.41 10.19 6.92
CA PRO A 86 -20.27 10.74 7.97
C PRO A 86 -21.72 10.82 7.45
N LYS A 87 -22.67 10.38 8.26
CA LYS A 87 -24.12 10.50 7.99
C LYS A 87 -24.62 11.92 8.23
#